data_AF-A0A8S4GZA2-F1
#
_entry.id   AF-A0A8S4GZA2-F1
#
_cell.length_a   1.000
_cell.length_b   1.000
_cell.length_c   1.000
_cell.angle_alpha   90.00
_cell.angle_beta   90.00
_cell.angle_gamma   90.00
#
_symmetry.space_group_name_H-M   'P 1'
#
loop_
_entity.id
_entity.type
_entity.pdbx_description
1 polymer ?
#
loop_
_entity_poly.entity_id
_entity_poly.type
_entity_poly.pdbx_seq_one_letter_code
_entity_poly.pdbx_strand_id
1 'polypeptide(L)'
;MGLKSAYLVLYNSVSCAAWAYVLGLTLSTCTGGNASVWSSVELPLKIAQTAAVMEPLHAALGLVRSPLATAAMQVYSRLFVVWGVLHTVPAAATQHVAVPGVPDGALPFGGLSLTTCLIAWCVTEVIRYAFYATKEIGEAPYVITWLRYTTFIVLYPLGVSSELALLYLAYPTIKEQRPYSLDMPNAFNFAFDYPTWCLITAGLYLPGFPQLYLYMSTQRVKVLGKKPKAKAA
;
A
#
# COMPACT_ATOMS: atom_id res chain seq x y z
N MET A 1 6.70 -13.19 -27.58
CA MET A 1 7.04 -12.64 -26.24
C MET A 1 8.23 -13.41 -25.69
N GLY A 2 9.22 -12.75 -25.10
CA GLY A 2 10.34 -13.43 -24.44
C GLY A 2 9.91 -14.04 -23.10
N LEU A 3 10.67 -15.03 -22.60
CA LEU A 3 10.38 -15.73 -21.33
C LEU A 3 10.21 -14.77 -20.15
N LYS A 4 11.05 -13.72 -20.08
CA LYS A 4 10.97 -12.65 -19.10
C LYS A 4 9.64 -11.90 -19.13
N SER A 5 9.18 -11.49 -20.31
CA SER A 5 7.93 -10.76 -20.49
C SER A 5 6.73 -11.64 -20.15
N ALA A 6 6.75 -12.92 -20.55
CA ALA A 6 5.71 -13.88 -20.18
C ALA A 6 5.61 -14.07 -18.65
N TYR A 7 6.75 -14.21 -17.97
CA TYR A 7 6.80 -14.28 -16.50
C TYR A 7 6.23 -13.01 -15.85
N LEU A 8 6.63 -11.82 -16.30
CA LEU A 8 6.14 -10.56 -15.75
C LEU A 8 4.64 -10.37 -15.99
N VAL A 9 4.13 -10.76 -17.15
CA VAL A 9 2.68 -10.74 -17.41
C VAL A 9 1.94 -11.65 -16.45
N LEU A 10 2.42 -12.88 -16.24
CA LEU A 10 1.81 -13.82 -15.31
C LEU A 10 1.83 -13.27 -13.88
N TYR A 11 2.99 -12.81 -13.41
CA TYR A 11 3.15 -12.23 -12.08
C TYR A 11 2.21 -11.05 -11.85
N ASN A 12 2.16 -10.10 -12.79
CA ASN A 12 1.30 -8.92 -12.69
C ASN A 12 -0.19 -9.31 -12.75
N SER A 13 -0.57 -10.28 -13.59
CA SER A 13 -1.96 -10.73 -13.70
C SER A 13 -2.43 -11.44 -12.43
N VAL A 14 -1.60 -12.33 -11.88
CA VAL A 14 -1.89 -13.02 -10.61
C VAL A 14 -1.97 -12.03 -9.46
N SER A 15 -1.04 -11.08 -9.39
CA SER A 15 -1.06 -10.03 -8.36
C SER A 15 -2.31 -9.15 -8.48
N CYS A 16 -2.69 -8.76 -9.71
CA CYS A 16 -3.93 -8.03 -9.96
C CYS A 16 -5.16 -8.80 -9.45
N ALA A 17 -5.24 -10.10 -9.73
CA ALA A 17 -6.34 -10.95 -9.27
C ALA A 17 -6.35 -11.09 -7.74
N ALA A 18 -5.18 -11.24 -7.10
CA ALA A 18 -5.07 -11.32 -5.65
C ALA A 18 -5.59 -10.04 -4.97
N TRP A 19 -5.18 -8.86 -5.44
CA TRP A 19 -5.65 -7.58 -4.91
C TRP A 19 -7.13 -7.32 -5.22
N ALA A 20 -7.63 -7.75 -6.39
CA ALA A 20 -9.04 -7.68 -6.71
C ALA A 20 -9.88 -8.60 -5.81
N TYR A 21 -9.37 -9.79 -5.46
CA TYR A 21 -10.01 -10.70 -4.53
C TYR A 21 -10.09 -10.11 -3.11
N VAL A 22 -9.00 -9.52 -2.61
CA VAL A 22 -9.00 -8.80 -1.31
C VAL A 22 -10.01 -7.65 -1.33
N LEU A 23 -10.08 -6.89 -2.43
CA LEU A 23 -11.08 -5.83 -2.59
C LEU A 23 -12.51 -6.39 -2.53
N GLY A 24 -12.79 -7.47 -3.25
CA GLY A 24 -14.08 -8.12 -3.27
C GLY A 24 -14.52 -8.60 -1.88
N LEU A 25 -13.61 -9.23 -1.12
CA LEU A 25 -13.85 -9.64 0.26
C LEU A 25 -14.09 -8.45 1.20
N THR A 26 -13.32 -7.38 1.03
CA THR A 26 -13.49 -6.15 1.83
C THR A 26 -14.89 -5.59 1.60
N LEU A 27 -15.29 -5.41 0.34
CA LEU A 27 -16.59 -4.86 -0.01
C LEU A 27 -17.76 -5.75 0.42
N SER A 28 -17.65 -7.08 0.22
CA SER A 28 -18.71 -8.01 0.61
C SER A 28 -18.90 -8.09 2.13
N THR A 29 -17.80 -8.02 2.89
CA THR A 29 -17.86 -8.03 4.35
C THR A 29 -18.47 -6.74 4.88
N CYS A 30 -18.15 -5.60 4.25
CA CYS A 30 -18.73 -4.30 4.61
C CYS A 30 -20.23 -4.19 4.32
N THR A 31 -20.74 -4.82 3.26
CA THR A 31 -22.17 -4.79 2.91
C THR A 31 -22.97 -5.91 3.55
N GLY A 32 -22.33 -7.04 3.89
CA GLY A 32 -22.95 -8.25 4.43
C GLY A 32 -23.09 -8.32 5.96
N GLY A 33 -22.50 -7.37 6.70
CA GLY A 33 -22.86 -7.06 8.10
C GLY A 33 -22.48 -8.05 9.21
N ASN A 34 -21.98 -9.25 8.93
CA ASN A 34 -21.85 -10.31 9.95
C ASN A 34 -20.43 -10.72 10.35
N ALA A 35 -19.37 -10.22 9.69
CA ALA A 35 -17.99 -10.59 10.01
C ALA A 35 -17.07 -9.37 10.14
N SER A 36 -16.06 -9.47 11.00
CA SER A 36 -14.98 -8.47 11.05
C SER A 36 -14.25 -8.47 9.71
N VAL A 37 -14.05 -7.29 9.12
CA VAL A 37 -13.31 -7.14 7.85
C VAL A 37 -11.97 -7.86 7.97
N TRP A 38 -11.26 -7.68 9.09
CA TRP A 38 -9.98 -8.32 9.35
C TRP A 38 -10.03 -9.85 9.26
N SER A 39 -11.01 -10.51 9.88
CA SER A 39 -11.10 -11.97 9.85
C SER A 39 -11.28 -12.54 8.45
N SER A 40 -11.96 -11.80 7.57
CA SER A 40 -12.17 -12.23 6.18
C SER A 40 -10.94 -11.98 5.30
N VAL A 41 -10.22 -10.87 5.54
CA VAL A 41 -9.14 -10.43 4.64
C VAL A 41 -7.74 -10.80 5.11
N GLU A 42 -7.55 -11.18 6.38
CA GLU A 42 -6.22 -11.34 6.99
C GLU A 42 -5.29 -12.22 6.15
N LEU A 43 -5.70 -13.46 5.86
CA LEU A 43 -4.87 -14.40 5.12
C LEU A 43 -4.65 -13.96 3.66
N PRO A 44 -5.70 -13.63 2.88
CA PRO A 44 -5.53 -13.10 1.52
C PRO A 44 -4.63 -11.86 1.45
N LEU A 45 -4.79 -10.92 2.39
CA LEU A 45 -4.00 -9.70 2.46
C LEU A 45 -2.54 -10.01 2.77
N LYS A 46 -2.26 -10.86 3.76
CA LYS A 46 -0.89 -11.27 4.09
C LYS A 46 -0.19 -11.91 2.91
N ILE A 47 -0.87 -12.80 2.17
CA ILE A 47 -0.32 -13.43 0.97
C ILE A 47 -0.03 -12.39 -0.11
N ALA A 48 -1.02 -11.56 -0.47
CA ALA A 48 -0.87 -10.55 -1.51
C ALA A 48 0.21 -9.51 -1.19
N GLN A 49 0.26 -9.05 0.06
CA GLN A 49 1.24 -8.07 0.52
C GLN A 49 2.65 -8.66 0.61
N THR A 50 2.80 -9.91 1.03
CA THR A 50 4.11 -10.58 1.09
C THR A 50 4.63 -10.90 -0.32
N ALA A 51 3.75 -11.25 -1.26
CA ALA A 51 4.12 -11.43 -2.66
C ALA A 51 4.73 -10.15 -3.28
N ALA A 52 4.32 -8.96 -2.82
CA ALA A 52 4.85 -7.68 -3.28
C ALA A 52 6.36 -7.48 -2.99
N VAL A 53 6.97 -8.27 -2.09
CA VAL A 53 8.44 -8.31 -1.88
C VAL A 53 9.18 -8.66 -3.18
N MET A 54 8.53 -9.37 -4.09
CA MET A 54 9.13 -9.68 -5.39
C MET A 54 9.38 -8.41 -6.23
N GLU A 55 8.69 -7.30 -6.00
CA GLU A 55 8.89 -6.06 -6.76
C GLU A 55 10.29 -5.43 -6.55
N PRO A 56 10.73 -5.12 -5.31
CA PRO A 56 12.10 -4.66 -5.10
C PRO A 56 13.12 -5.72 -5.53
N LEU A 57 12.82 -7.02 -5.41
CA LEU A 57 13.71 -8.06 -5.92
C LEU A 57 13.84 -8.02 -7.45
N HIS A 58 12.73 -7.83 -8.19
CA HIS A 58 12.77 -7.66 -9.64
C HIS A 58 13.53 -6.40 -10.05
N ALA A 59 13.41 -5.31 -9.28
CA ALA A 59 14.21 -4.11 -9.51
C ALA A 59 15.70 -4.34 -9.23
N ALA A 60 16.04 -5.03 -8.13
CA ALA A 60 17.42 -5.34 -7.75
C ALA A 60 18.11 -6.28 -8.76
N LEU A 61 17.39 -7.26 -9.28
CA LEU A 61 17.88 -8.20 -10.29
C LEU A 61 17.90 -7.60 -11.71
N GLY A 62 17.51 -6.32 -11.89
CA GLY A 62 17.44 -5.68 -13.20
C GLY A 62 16.36 -6.25 -14.13
N LEU A 63 15.41 -7.02 -13.59
CA LEU A 63 14.26 -7.50 -14.35
C LEU A 63 13.36 -6.31 -14.72
N VAL A 64 13.22 -5.30 -13.86
CA VAL A 64 12.42 -4.11 -14.12
C VAL A 64 13.26 -2.85 -13.89
N ARG A 65 13.10 -1.84 -14.76
CA ARG A 65 13.73 -0.52 -14.59
C ARG A 65 12.90 0.31 -13.60
N SER A 66 13.12 0.10 -12.30
CA SER A 66 12.52 0.87 -11.22
C SER A 66 13.57 1.26 -10.19
N PRO A 67 13.52 2.45 -9.56
CA PRO A 67 14.42 2.79 -8.47
C PRO A 67 14.16 1.88 -7.26
N LEU A 68 15.14 1.02 -6.95
CA LEU A 68 15.04 0.00 -5.89
C LEU A 68 14.61 0.59 -4.54
N ALA A 69 15.25 1.69 -4.11
CA ALA A 69 14.97 2.31 -2.83
C ALA A 69 13.49 2.74 -2.69
N THR A 70 12.91 3.32 -3.75
CA THR A 70 11.51 3.75 -3.72
C THR A 70 10.54 2.56 -3.73
N ALA A 71 10.85 1.50 -4.47
CA ALA A 71 10.04 0.28 -4.48
C ALA A 71 10.09 -0.43 -3.12
N ALA A 72 11.29 -0.55 -2.55
CA ALA A 72 11.50 -1.15 -1.23
C ALA A 72 10.77 -0.37 -0.14
N MET A 73 10.85 0.97 -0.13
CA MET A 73 10.15 1.80 0.86
C MET A 73 8.63 1.64 0.78
N GLN A 74 8.06 1.62 -0.43
CA GLN A 74 6.62 1.44 -0.64
C GLN A 74 6.11 0.06 -0.20
N VAL A 75 6.92 -0.99 -0.41
CA VAL A 75 6.59 -2.36 0.01
C VAL A 75 6.79 -2.52 1.51
N TYR A 76 7.87 -1.97 2.07
CA TYR A 76 8.17 -1.97 3.50
C TYR A 76 7.06 -1.30 4.32
N SER A 77 6.61 -0.11 3.91
CA SER A 77 5.52 0.65 4.58
C SER A 77 4.32 -0.24 4.86
N ARG A 78 3.86 -0.95 3.83
CA ARG A 78 2.66 -1.78 3.88
C ARG A 78 2.89 -3.11 4.57
N LEU A 79 4.07 -3.72 4.41
CA LEU A 79 4.46 -4.91 5.18
C LEU A 79 4.49 -4.61 6.67
N PHE A 80 5.01 -3.44 7.05
CA PHE A 80 5.03 -2.99 8.43
C PHE A 80 3.62 -2.84 9.00
N VAL A 81 2.68 -2.27 8.24
CA VAL A 81 1.28 -2.17 8.69
C VAL A 81 0.63 -3.57 8.82
N VAL A 82 0.83 -4.48 7.85
CA VAL A 82 0.20 -5.81 7.90
C VAL A 82 0.81 -6.70 9.00
N TRP A 83 2.14 -6.81 9.05
CA TRP A 83 2.84 -7.73 9.95
C TRP A 83 3.26 -7.09 11.27
N GLY A 84 3.63 -5.82 11.26
CA GLY A 84 4.09 -5.10 12.44
C GLY A 84 2.98 -4.40 13.24
N VAL A 85 1.83 -4.12 12.63
CA VAL A 85 0.73 -3.41 13.32
C VAL A 85 -0.49 -4.31 13.47
N LEU A 86 -1.07 -4.77 12.35
CA LEU A 86 -2.34 -5.50 12.37
C LEU A 86 -2.18 -6.93 12.89
N HIS A 87 -1.08 -7.61 12.55
CA HIS A 87 -0.82 -8.94 13.09
C HIS A 87 -0.48 -8.91 14.58
N THR A 88 0.21 -7.88 15.06
CA THR A 88 0.56 -7.73 16.49
C THR A 88 -0.61 -7.28 17.33
N VAL A 89 -1.42 -6.36 16.80
CA VAL A 89 -2.58 -5.80 17.48
C VAL A 89 -3.80 -5.88 16.56
N PRO A 90 -4.41 -7.08 16.41
CA PRO A 90 -5.59 -7.24 15.57
C PRO A 90 -6.77 -6.36 15.99
N ALA A 91 -6.82 -5.97 17.27
CA ALA A 91 -7.84 -5.07 17.80
C ALA A 91 -7.83 -3.67 17.14
N ALA A 92 -6.68 -3.21 16.63
CA ALA A 92 -6.60 -1.94 15.91
C ALA A 92 -7.40 -1.97 14.59
N ALA A 93 -7.63 -3.17 14.04
CA ALA A 93 -8.33 -3.37 12.78
C ALA A 93 -9.84 -3.10 12.84
N THR A 94 -10.43 -3.10 14.04
CA THR A 94 -11.86 -2.83 14.27
C THR A 94 -12.14 -1.38 14.70
N GLN A 95 -11.09 -0.61 14.95
CA GLN A 95 -11.15 0.78 15.38
C GLN A 95 -11.04 1.74 14.19
N HIS A 96 -11.46 2.99 14.40
CA HIS A 96 -11.34 4.06 13.41
C HIS A 96 -10.94 5.37 14.08
N VAL A 97 -10.30 6.24 13.31
CA VAL A 97 -9.97 7.61 13.72
C VAL A 97 -10.82 8.57 12.90
N ALA A 98 -11.63 9.40 13.58
CA ALA A 98 -12.37 10.47 12.93
C ALA A 98 -11.40 11.54 12.41
N VAL A 99 -11.68 12.09 11.22
CA VAL A 99 -10.84 13.13 10.63
C VAL A 99 -11.39 14.50 11.03
N PRO A 100 -10.61 15.34 11.74
CA PRO A 100 -11.06 16.67 12.14
C PRO A 100 -11.51 17.50 10.92
N GLY A 101 -12.71 18.08 10.99
CA GLY A 101 -13.28 18.91 9.92
C GLY A 101 -13.93 18.13 8.77
N VAL A 102 -13.95 16.80 8.82
CA VAL A 102 -14.68 15.95 7.87
C VAL A 102 -15.96 15.46 8.56
N PRO A 103 -17.17 15.76 8.03
CA PRO A 103 -18.42 15.29 8.62
C PRO A 103 -18.47 13.77 8.74
N ASP A 104 -19.11 13.26 9.79
CA ASP A 104 -19.38 11.83 9.93
C ASP A 104 -20.13 11.31 8.70
N GLY A 105 -19.53 10.32 8.03
CA GLY A 105 -20.06 9.74 6.78
C GLY A 105 -19.56 10.36 5.48
N ALA A 106 -18.77 11.45 5.50
CA ALA A 106 -18.16 12.01 4.30
C ALA A 106 -17.02 11.13 3.74
N LEU A 107 -16.35 10.38 4.61
CA LEU A 107 -15.52 9.25 4.20
C LEU A 107 -16.36 7.96 4.27
N PRO A 108 -16.20 7.05 3.30
CA PRO A 108 -16.83 5.75 3.41
C PRO A 108 -16.37 5.08 4.71
N PHE A 109 -17.32 4.55 5.48
CA PHE A 109 -17.09 3.84 6.75
C PHE A 109 -16.68 4.72 7.95
N GLY A 110 -16.98 6.02 7.92
CA GLY A 110 -17.02 6.86 9.14
C GLY A 110 -15.67 7.37 9.65
N GLY A 111 -14.55 7.08 8.99
CA GLY A 111 -13.23 7.59 9.36
C GLY A 111 -12.07 6.82 8.75
N LEU A 112 -10.85 7.15 9.18
CA LEU A 112 -9.64 6.42 8.82
C LEU A 112 -9.63 5.08 9.57
N SER A 113 -9.73 3.98 8.84
CA SER A 113 -9.87 2.63 9.36
C SER A 113 -9.12 1.62 8.50
N LEU A 114 -9.13 0.35 8.91
CA LEU A 114 -8.66 -0.74 8.06
C LEU A 114 -9.37 -0.71 6.70
N THR A 115 -10.68 -0.49 6.67
CA THR A 115 -11.47 -0.53 5.45
C THR A 115 -11.06 0.56 4.45
N THR A 116 -10.86 1.79 4.91
CA THR A 116 -10.39 2.87 4.03
C THR A 116 -8.98 2.61 3.52
N CYS A 117 -8.13 2.03 4.38
CA CYS A 117 -6.78 1.59 4.01
C CYS A 117 -6.83 0.53 2.89
N LEU A 118 -7.63 -0.51 3.07
CA LEU A 118 -7.75 -1.61 2.12
C LEU A 118 -8.34 -1.17 0.79
N ILE A 119 -9.36 -0.32 0.79
CA ILE A 119 -9.92 0.21 -0.45
C ILE A 119 -8.86 1.05 -1.18
N ALA A 120 -8.16 1.94 -0.47
CA ALA A 120 -7.11 2.75 -1.07
C ALA A 120 -5.98 1.89 -1.68
N TRP A 121 -5.52 0.89 -0.93
CA TRP A 121 -4.50 -0.05 -1.37
C TRP A 121 -4.96 -0.89 -2.55
N CYS A 122 -6.07 -1.62 -2.41
CA CYS A 122 -6.49 -2.57 -3.42
C CYS A 122 -6.83 -1.87 -4.74
N VAL A 123 -7.52 -0.73 -4.72
CA VAL A 123 -7.82 0.02 -5.95
C VAL A 123 -6.53 0.49 -6.61
N THR A 124 -5.59 1.03 -5.83
CA THR A 124 -4.28 1.45 -6.36
C THR A 124 -3.54 0.28 -6.99
N GLU A 125 -3.55 -0.87 -6.32
CA GLU A 125 -2.83 -2.07 -6.73
C GLU A 125 -3.41 -2.74 -7.96
N VAL A 126 -4.73 -2.89 -8.03
CA VAL A 126 -5.43 -3.43 -9.21
C VAL A 126 -5.09 -2.58 -10.44
N ILE A 127 -5.17 -1.26 -10.34
CA ILE A 127 -4.83 -0.35 -11.45
C ILE A 127 -3.34 -0.49 -11.82
N ARG A 128 -2.46 -0.56 -10.83
CA ARG A 128 -1.01 -0.64 -11.03
C ARG A 128 -0.59 -1.93 -11.73
N TYR A 129 -1.08 -3.07 -11.25
CA TYR A 129 -0.77 -4.38 -11.83
C TYR A 129 -1.44 -4.57 -13.20
N ALA A 130 -2.67 -4.09 -13.39
CA ALA A 130 -3.31 -4.08 -14.71
C ALA A 130 -2.50 -3.24 -15.72
N PHE A 131 -2.00 -2.08 -15.30
CA PHE A 131 -1.11 -1.27 -16.14
C PHE A 131 0.20 -2.00 -16.47
N TYR A 132 0.84 -2.66 -15.49
CA TYR A 132 2.08 -3.38 -15.75
C TYR A 132 1.86 -4.58 -16.67
N ALA A 133 0.81 -5.38 -16.46
CA ALA A 133 0.49 -6.50 -17.31
C ALA A 133 0.23 -6.06 -18.77
N THR A 134 -0.58 -5.02 -18.97
CA THR A 134 -0.89 -4.50 -20.32
C THR A 134 0.34 -3.90 -21.00
N LYS A 135 1.22 -3.22 -20.24
CA LYS A 135 2.47 -2.66 -20.76
C LYS A 135 3.52 -3.71 -21.13
N GLU A 136 3.48 -4.89 -20.52
CA GLU A 136 4.37 -6.00 -20.90
C GLU A 136 3.90 -6.73 -22.18
N ILE A 137 2.60 -6.69 -22.47
CA ILE A 137 2.01 -7.27 -23.71
C ILE A 137 2.10 -6.29 -24.88
N GLY A 138 2.12 -4.98 -24.61
CA GLY A 138 2.22 -3.94 -25.63
C GLY A 138 2.07 -2.55 -25.04
N GLU A 139 1.15 -1.76 -25.58
CA GLU A 139 0.81 -0.44 -25.02
C GLU A 139 -0.36 -0.54 -24.06
N ALA A 140 -0.25 0.11 -22.90
CA ALA A 140 -1.32 0.17 -21.93
C ALA A 140 -2.46 1.08 -22.47
N PRO A 141 -3.74 0.66 -22.36
CA PRO A 141 -4.87 1.49 -22.74
C PRO A 141 -4.84 2.87 -22.06
N TYR A 142 -5.30 3.90 -22.76
CA TYR A 142 -5.30 5.26 -22.24
C TYR A 142 -6.05 5.38 -20.92
N VAL A 143 -7.20 4.70 -20.76
CA VAL A 143 -8.01 4.72 -19.54
C VAL A 143 -7.22 4.22 -18.33
N ILE A 144 -6.55 3.07 -18.44
CA ILE A 144 -5.75 2.49 -17.35
C ILE A 144 -4.54 3.38 -17.03
N THR A 145 -3.91 3.94 -18.06
CA THR A 145 -2.81 4.90 -17.91
C THR A 145 -3.28 6.15 -17.17
N TRP A 146 -4.41 6.72 -17.57
CA TRP A 146 -4.99 7.91 -16.96
C TRP A 146 -5.37 7.66 -15.50
N LEU A 147 -6.01 6.52 -15.22
CA LEU A 147 -6.35 6.11 -13.85
C LEU A 147 -5.10 6.03 -12.99
N ARG A 148 -4.06 5.30 -13.41
CA ARG A 148 -2.79 5.16 -12.68
C ARG A 148 -2.17 6.52 -12.30
N TYR A 149 -2.17 7.48 -13.23
CA TYR A 149 -1.55 8.78 -13.03
C TYR A 149 -2.52 9.85 -12.49
N THR A 150 -3.75 9.49 -12.09
CA THR A 150 -4.72 10.46 -11.54
C THR A 150 -5.29 10.01 -10.20
N THR A 151 -5.56 8.72 -9.99
CA THR A 151 -6.16 8.22 -8.75
C THR A 151 -5.25 8.41 -7.53
N PHE A 152 -3.93 8.48 -7.73
CA PHE A 152 -2.98 8.75 -6.63
C PHE A 152 -3.27 10.06 -5.89
N ILE A 153 -3.88 11.05 -6.54
CA ILE A 153 -4.20 12.36 -5.91
C ILE A 153 -5.08 12.17 -4.68
N VAL A 154 -6.02 11.22 -4.73
CA VAL A 154 -6.96 10.93 -3.63
C VAL A 154 -6.52 9.69 -2.84
N LEU A 155 -6.17 8.60 -3.53
CA LEU A 155 -5.90 7.32 -2.90
C LEU A 155 -4.58 7.32 -2.10
N TYR A 156 -3.59 8.12 -2.52
CA TYR A 156 -2.28 8.13 -1.85
C TYR A 156 -2.34 8.82 -0.47
N PRO A 157 -2.90 10.05 -0.33
CA PRO A 157 -3.14 10.63 0.99
C PRO A 157 -4.08 9.78 1.86
N LEU A 158 -5.13 9.19 1.26
CA LEU A 158 -6.08 8.34 1.98
C LEU A 158 -5.39 7.07 2.54
N GLY A 159 -4.56 6.41 1.74
CA GLY A 159 -3.80 5.24 2.13
C GLY A 159 -2.84 5.56 3.28
N VAL A 160 -1.95 6.53 3.07
CA VAL A 160 -0.96 6.94 4.08
C VAL A 160 -1.60 7.42 5.39
N SER A 161 -2.68 8.20 5.31
CA SER A 161 -3.39 8.64 6.53
C SER A 161 -4.02 7.47 7.26
N SER A 162 -4.57 6.48 6.53
CA SER A 162 -5.14 5.27 7.14
C SER A 162 -4.06 4.37 7.75
N GLU A 163 -2.89 4.25 7.12
CA GLU A 163 -1.73 3.53 7.66
C GLU A 163 -1.26 4.11 9.00
N LEU A 164 -1.11 5.44 9.05
CA LEU A 164 -0.73 6.14 10.28
C LEU A 164 -1.83 6.08 11.35
N ALA A 165 -3.11 6.12 10.97
CA ALA A 165 -4.22 5.95 11.90
C ALA A 165 -4.22 4.55 12.53
N LEU A 166 -4.01 3.49 11.74
CA LEU A 166 -3.90 2.12 12.27
C LEU A 166 -2.73 1.97 13.23
N LEU A 167 -1.57 2.56 12.89
CA LEU A 167 -0.41 2.57 13.80
C LEU A 167 -0.71 3.34 15.09
N TYR A 168 -1.36 4.50 15.00
CA TYR A 168 -1.76 5.29 16.15
C TYR A 168 -2.70 4.52 17.09
N LEU A 169 -3.68 3.81 16.52
CA LEU A 169 -4.63 2.98 17.27
C LEU A 169 -3.93 1.78 17.95
N ALA A 170 -2.96 1.17 17.29
CA ALA A 170 -2.20 0.04 17.85
C ALA A 170 -1.14 0.47 18.87
N TYR A 171 -0.67 1.71 18.80
CA TYR A 171 0.49 2.18 19.55
C TYR A 171 0.37 2.06 21.09
N PRO A 172 -0.77 2.38 21.74
CA PRO A 172 -0.93 2.20 23.18
C PRO A 172 -0.67 0.75 23.62
N THR A 173 -1.27 -0.21 22.90
CA THR A 173 -1.10 -1.64 23.15
C THR A 173 0.34 -2.09 22.90
N ILE A 174 0.97 -1.60 21.81
CA ILE A 174 2.39 -1.88 21.50
C ILE A 174 3.31 -1.35 22.60
N LYS A 175 3.04 -0.14 23.11
CA LYS A 175 3.84 0.48 24.17
C LYS A 175 3.75 -0.29 25.49
N GLU A 176 2.57 -0.79 25.83
CA GLU A 176 2.34 -1.56 27.06
C GLU A 176 2.94 -2.96 26.98
N GLN A 177 2.68 -3.68 25.87
CA GLN A 177 3.10 -5.07 25.72
C GLN A 177 4.56 -5.23 25.27
N ARG A 178 5.17 -4.16 24.72
CA ARG A 178 6.54 -4.13 24.18
C ARG A 178 6.88 -5.36 23.31
N PRO A 179 6.02 -5.76 22.36
CA PRO A 179 6.24 -6.97 21.57
C PRO A 179 7.57 -6.85 20.80
N TYR A 180 8.29 -7.96 20.62
CA TYR A 180 9.57 -8.01 19.91
C TYR A 180 10.69 -7.12 20.48
N SER A 181 10.55 -6.58 21.70
CA SER A 181 11.61 -5.80 22.33
C SER A 181 12.63 -6.71 22.99
N LEU A 182 13.91 -6.40 22.83
CA LEU A 182 15.03 -7.15 23.39
C LEU A 182 15.80 -6.23 24.34
N ASP A 183 15.57 -6.43 25.64
CA ASP A 183 16.29 -5.73 26.68
C ASP A 183 17.63 -6.45 26.94
N MET A 184 18.73 -5.69 26.96
CA MET A 184 20.06 -6.23 27.29
C MET A 184 20.61 -5.56 28.55
N PRO A 185 21.34 -6.29 29.40
CA PRO A 185 21.77 -5.80 30.71
C PRO A 185 22.89 -4.75 30.67
N ASN A 186 23.50 -4.48 29.51
CA ASN A 186 24.63 -3.56 29.38
C ASN A 186 24.27 -2.36 28.50
N ALA A 187 24.54 -1.14 28.99
CA ALA A 187 24.21 0.12 28.32
C ALA A 187 24.96 0.36 26.99
N PHE A 188 26.05 -0.37 26.74
CA PHE A 188 26.84 -0.29 25.51
C PHE A 188 26.39 -1.26 24.41
N ASN A 189 25.36 -2.09 24.66
CA ASN A 189 24.83 -3.05 23.69
C ASN A 189 23.57 -2.50 22.99
N PHE A 190 23.39 -2.86 21.73
CA PHE A 190 22.25 -2.41 20.92
C PHE A 190 20.95 -3.09 21.40
N ALA A 191 20.22 -2.45 22.31
CA ALA A 191 18.88 -2.87 22.70
C ALA A 191 17.87 -2.48 21.60
N PHE A 192 17.03 -3.42 21.18
CA PHE A 192 15.98 -3.16 20.19
C PHE A 192 14.66 -2.92 20.91
N ASP A 193 14.15 -1.70 20.79
CA ASP A 193 12.86 -1.30 21.35
C ASP A 193 11.82 -1.13 20.23
N TYR A 194 10.82 -2.02 20.22
CA TYR A 194 9.82 -2.04 19.17
C TYR A 194 8.91 -0.79 19.15
N PRO A 195 8.42 -0.27 20.30
CA PRO A 195 7.70 1.01 20.32
C PRO A 195 8.51 2.16 19.70
N THR A 196 9.81 2.26 20.01
CA THR A 196 10.69 3.27 19.39
C THR A 196 10.82 3.04 17.89
N TRP A 197 10.94 1.79 17.43
CA TRP A 197 10.95 1.46 16.00
C TRP A 197 9.66 1.87 15.28
N CYS A 198 8.50 1.70 15.92
CA CYS A 198 7.22 2.18 15.40
C CYS A 198 7.21 3.71 15.23
N LEU A 199 7.73 4.47 16.20
CA LEU A 199 7.83 5.92 16.10
C LEU A 199 8.79 6.38 15.01
N ILE A 200 9.94 5.72 14.87
CA ILE A 200 10.89 5.98 13.79
C ILE A 200 10.20 5.74 12.44
N THR A 201 9.51 4.61 12.30
CA THR A 201 8.78 4.26 11.08
C THR A 201 7.70 5.31 10.77
N ALA A 202 6.91 5.74 11.76
CA ALA A 202 5.95 6.83 11.59
C ALA A 202 6.64 8.14 11.16
N GLY A 203 7.79 8.46 11.77
CA GLY A 203 8.61 9.63 11.42
C GLY A 203 9.11 9.61 9.98
N LEU A 204 9.42 8.43 9.43
CA LEU A 204 9.86 8.28 8.03
C LEU A 204 8.76 8.60 7.01
N TYR A 205 7.47 8.57 7.40
CA TYR A 205 6.39 8.98 6.51
C TYR A 205 6.44 10.49 6.24
N LEU A 206 6.93 11.31 7.17
CA LEU A 206 7.02 12.77 7.01
C LEU A 206 7.90 13.20 5.82
N PRO A 207 9.15 12.71 5.66
CA PRO A 207 9.93 12.97 4.46
C PRO A 207 9.53 12.08 3.27
N GLY A 208 9.12 10.83 3.51
CA GLY A 208 8.83 9.85 2.46
C GLY A 208 7.59 10.20 1.64
N PHE A 209 6.52 10.66 2.28
CA PHE A 209 5.25 10.97 1.62
C PHE A 209 5.37 12.11 0.59
N PRO A 210 5.88 13.31 0.93
CA PRO A 210 5.99 14.40 -0.04
C PRO A 210 6.88 14.03 -1.22
N GLN A 211 8.00 13.34 -0.97
CA GLN A 211 8.93 12.94 -2.03
C GLN A 211 8.27 12.02 -3.04
N LEU A 212 7.57 10.96 -2.58
CA LEU A 212 6.90 10.01 -3.46
C LEU A 212 5.69 10.63 -4.18
N TYR A 213 4.94 11.50 -3.48
CA TYR A 213 3.79 12.19 -4.04
C TYR A 213 4.18 13.19 -5.15
N LEU A 214 5.21 14.01 -4.92
CA LEU A 214 5.73 14.96 -5.92
C LEU A 214 6.36 14.23 -7.10
N TYR A 215 6.99 13.08 -6.87
CA TYR A 215 7.48 12.22 -7.93
C TYR A 215 6.35 11.75 -8.86
N MET A 216 5.24 11.25 -8.29
CA MET A 216 4.06 10.86 -9.08
C MET A 216 3.44 12.03 -9.84
N SER A 217 3.40 13.22 -9.22
CA SER A 217 2.93 14.45 -9.87
C SER A 217 3.79 14.82 -11.08
N THR A 218 5.11 14.68 -10.95
CA THR A 218 6.06 14.89 -12.04
C THR A 218 5.87 13.86 -13.16
N GLN A 219 5.66 12.59 -12.81
CA GLN A 219 5.40 11.53 -13.78
C GLN A 219 4.08 11.75 -14.53
N ARG A 220 3.03 12.20 -13.84
CA ARG A 220 1.74 12.53 -14.45
C ARG A 220 1.91 13.56 -15.57
N VAL A 221 2.60 14.67 -15.31
CA VAL A 221 2.86 15.70 -16.32
C VAL A 221 3.66 15.14 -17.49
N LYS A 222 4.67 14.30 -17.23
CA LYS A 222 5.50 13.69 -18.28
C LYS A 222 4.74 12.71 -19.19
N VAL A 223 3.78 11.97 -18.64
CA VAL A 223 3.06 10.93 -19.38
C VAL A 223 1.79 11.48 -20.02
N LEU A 224 0.97 12.22 -19.28
CA LEU A 224 -0.31 12.74 -19.75
C LEU A 224 -0.21 14.14 -20.38
N GLY A 225 0.85 14.90 -20.08
CA GLY A 225 1.05 16.26 -20.61
C GLY A 225 1.60 16.32 -22.03
N LYS A 226 1.98 15.18 -22.63
CA LYS A 226 2.39 15.14 -24.04
C LYS A 226 1.16 15.35 -24.92
N LYS A 227 1.08 16.50 -25.60
CA LYS A 227 0.09 16.70 -26.68
C LYS A 227 0.26 15.58 -27.72
N PRO A 228 -0.83 15.00 -28.24
CA PRO A 228 -0.72 14.05 -29.33
C PRO A 228 0.04 14.74 -30.46
N LYS A 229 1.09 14.08 -30.99
CA LYS A 229 1.70 14.52 -32.25
C LYS A 229 0.57 14.57 -33.26
N ALA A 230 0.23 15.76 -33.76
CA ALA A 230 -0.68 15.89 -34.88
C ALA A 230 -0.15 14.93 -35.95
N LYS A 231 -0.97 13.93 -36.33
CA LYS A 231 -0.68 13.14 -37.51
C LYS A 231 -0.56 14.15 -38.64
N ALA A 232 0.65 14.32 -39.18
CA ALA A 232 0.84 15.08 -40.40
C ALA A 232 -0.06 14.40 -41.45
N ALA A 233 -1.12 15.12 -41.84
CA ALA A 233 -2.00 14.74 -42.92
C ALA A 233 -1.33 15.05 -44.26
#